data_AF-A0A8T5NMX9-F1
#
_entry.id   AF-A0A8T5NMX9-F1
#
_cell.length_a   1.000
_cell.length_b   1.000
_cell.length_c   1.000
_cell.angle_alpha   90.00
_cell.angle_beta   90.00
_cell.angle_gamma   90.00
#
_symmetry.space_group_name_H-M   'P 1'
#
loop_
_entity.id
_entity.type
_entity.pdbx_description
1 polymer ?
#
loop_
_entity_poly.entity_id
_entity_poly.type
_entity_poly.pdbx_seq_one_letter_code
_entity_poly.pdbx_strand_id
1 'polypeptide(L)'
;MRMGVFIILTGIFLLVVPNVTASDNSCIDCHKTISPFIEIQKQFNQIRVEHLEKNVVCSLECHEDRVRQLATANYQQWSESVHALKGVTCEVCHGGNPKVEDKAGAHKNMVQRTDTESPVYYTNVPDTCGKCHAEEMEHFKNTMHYQRLKAESRAPSCVTCHRPHTFKVLKASEMTALCSVC
;
A
#
# COMPACT_ATOMS: atom_id res chain seq x y z
N MET A 1 19.00 2.06 -65.58
CA MET A 1 18.26 2.95 -64.65
C MET A 1 17.69 2.06 -63.55
N ARG A 2 18.31 2.05 -62.36
CA ARG A 2 17.93 1.20 -61.21
C ARG A 2 16.82 1.90 -60.43
N MET A 3 15.63 1.30 -60.34
CA MET A 3 14.56 1.75 -59.44
C MET A 3 14.59 0.84 -58.21
N GLY A 4 15.18 1.31 -57.11
CA GLY A 4 15.20 0.59 -55.83
C GLY A 4 13.93 0.91 -55.04
N VAL A 5 13.10 -0.10 -54.78
CA VAL A 5 11.97 -0.01 -53.86
C VAL A 5 12.51 -0.19 -52.44
N PHE A 6 12.48 0.85 -51.62
CA PHE A 6 12.76 0.77 -50.19
C PHE A 6 11.47 0.36 -49.45
N ILE A 7 11.43 -0.89 -48.98
CA ILE A 7 10.39 -1.33 -48.04
C ILE A 7 10.89 -0.97 -46.63
N ILE A 8 10.27 0.03 -46.02
CA ILE A 8 10.48 0.38 -44.62
C ILE A 8 9.68 -0.63 -43.79
N LEU A 9 10.34 -1.68 -43.31
CA LEU A 9 9.80 -2.56 -42.27
C LEU A 9 9.78 -1.78 -40.95
N THR A 10 8.65 -1.16 -40.64
CA THR A 10 8.37 -0.62 -39.30
C THR A 10 8.20 -1.79 -38.33
N GLY A 11 9.31 -2.25 -37.77
CA GLY A 11 9.31 -3.22 -36.68
C GLY A 11 8.59 -2.64 -35.47
N ILE A 12 7.38 -3.15 -35.21
CA ILE A 12 6.69 -2.94 -33.94
C ILE A 12 7.56 -3.61 -32.87
N PHE A 13 8.30 -2.80 -32.12
CA PHE A 13 8.94 -3.23 -30.89
C PHE A 13 7.81 -3.52 -29.89
N LEU A 14 7.31 -4.76 -29.89
CA LEU A 14 6.59 -5.32 -28.76
C LEU A 14 7.57 -5.29 -27.60
N LEU A 15 7.47 -4.25 -26.76
CA LEU A 15 8.04 -4.23 -25.43
C LEU A 15 7.40 -5.40 -24.69
N VAL A 16 8.05 -6.56 -24.75
CA VAL A 16 7.84 -7.66 -23.82
C VAL A 16 8.25 -7.10 -22.48
N VAL A 17 7.28 -6.53 -21.76
CA VAL A 17 7.41 -6.32 -20.32
C VAL A 17 7.64 -7.72 -19.78
N PRO A 18 8.84 -8.04 -19.24
CA PRO A 18 9.07 -9.36 -18.70
C PRO A 18 7.94 -9.62 -17.71
N ASN A 19 7.27 -10.76 -17.87
CA ASN A 19 6.39 -11.30 -16.84
C ASN A 19 7.19 -11.24 -15.55
N VAL A 20 6.88 -10.27 -14.69
CA VAL A 20 7.37 -10.24 -13.31
C VAL A 20 6.65 -11.42 -12.67
N THR A 21 7.27 -12.58 -12.80
CA THR A 21 6.89 -13.76 -12.07
C THR A 21 7.08 -13.38 -10.61
N ALA A 22 5.99 -13.39 -9.84
CA ALA A 22 6.03 -13.24 -8.40
C ALA A 22 6.65 -14.51 -7.78
N SER A 23 7.87 -14.88 -8.16
CA SER A 23 8.53 -16.13 -7.76
C SER A 23 9.67 -15.94 -6.76
N ASP A 24 9.94 -14.73 -6.30
CA ASP A 24 10.96 -14.48 -5.26
C ASP A 24 10.24 -14.19 -3.93
N ASN A 25 10.11 -15.23 -3.08
CA ASN A 25 9.82 -15.17 -1.64
C ASN A 25 9.26 -13.83 -1.10
N SER A 26 7.99 -13.54 -1.33
CA SER A 26 7.39 -12.29 -0.88
C SER A 26 7.20 -12.26 0.65
N CYS A 27 7.06 -11.07 1.24
CA CYS A 27 6.64 -10.92 2.65
C CYS A 27 5.37 -11.75 2.96
N ILE A 28 4.49 -11.86 1.96
CA ILE A 28 3.20 -12.55 2.06
C ILE A 28 3.40 -14.07 2.16
N ASP A 29 4.44 -14.63 1.55
CA ASP A 29 4.67 -16.07 1.57
C ASP A 29 4.97 -16.60 2.97
N CYS A 30 5.70 -15.84 3.78
CA CYS A 30 5.95 -16.16 5.18
C CYS A 30 4.80 -15.71 6.10
N HIS A 31 4.13 -14.58 5.80
CA HIS A 31 3.11 -14.00 6.69
C HIS A 31 1.66 -14.43 6.39
N LYS A 32 1.39 -15.15 5.29
CA LYS A 32 0.05 -15.65 4.94
C LYS A 32 -0.56 -16.60 5.98
N THR A 33 0.27 -17.30 6.74
CA THR A 33 -0.14 -18.23 7.80
C THR A 33 -0.16 -17.61 9.20
N ILE A 34 0.53 -16.48 9.37
CA ILE A 34 0.56 -15.68 10.61
C ILE A 34 -0.64 -14.73 10.66
N SER A 35 -1.17 -14.36 9.50
CA SER A 35 -2.50 -13.78 9.35
C SER A 35 -3.54 -14.89 9.54
N PRO A 36 -4.46 -14.80 10.52
CA PRO A 36 -5.40 -15.86 10.81
C PRO A 36 -6.51 -15.83 9.74
N PHE A 37 -6.21 -16.35 8.55
CA PHE A 37 -7.22 -16.62 7.56
C PHE A 37 -7.79 -18.01 7.81
N ILE A 38 -8.96 -18.06 8.46
CA ILE A 38 -9.77 -19.30 8.46
C ILE A 38 -10.10 -19.65 7.00
N GLU A 39 -10.28 -20.93 6.68
CA GLU A 39 -10.49 -21.41 5.30
C GLU A 39 -11.59 -20.65 4.54
N ILE A 40 -12.64 -20.26 5.29
CA ILE A 40 -13.73 -19.40 4.83
C ILE A 40 -13.24 -18.03 4.31
N GLN A 41 -12.27 -17.39 4.96
CA GLN A 41 -11.75 -16.10 4.53
C GLN A 41 -10.89 -16.21 3.26
N LYS A 42 -10.21 -17.34 3.04
CA LYS A 42 -9.50 -17.59 1.77
C LYS A 42 -10.48 -17.73 0.60
N GLN A 43 -11.57 -18.46 0.81
CA GLN A 43 -12.64 -18.60 -0.18
C GLN A 43 -13.30 -17.25 -0.50
N PHE A 44 -13.59 -16.43 0.50
CA PHE A 44 -14.12 -15.07 0.30
C PHE A 44 -13.15 -14.18 -0.51
N ASN A 45 -11.85 -14.28 -0.25
CA ASN A 45 -10.85 -13.53 -1.00
C ASN A 45 -10.76 -13.93 -2.47
N GLN A 46 -10.83 -15.23 -2.76
CA GLN A 46 -10.82 -15.73 -4.13
C GLN A 46 -12.04 -15.22 -4.91
N ILE A 47 -13.23 -15.35 -4.34
CA ILE A 47 -14.48 -14.85 -4.94
C ILE A 47 -14.37 -13.33 -5.20
N ARG A 48 -13.80 -12.57 -4.26
CA ARG A 48 -13.62 -11.12 -4.38
C ARG A 48 -12.67 -10.73 -5.52
N VAL A 49 -11.53 -11.41 -5.68
CA VAL A 49 -10.59 -11.16 -6.79
C VAL A 49 -11.30 -11.34 -8.13
N GLU A 50 -12.08 -12.41 -8.27
CA GLU A 50 -12.86 -12.69 -9.48
C GLU A 50 -13.93 -11.62 -9.76
N HIS A 51 -14.50 -10.97 -8.72
CA HIS A 51 -15.45 -9.88 -8.88
C HIS A 51 -14.77 -8.58 -9.33
N LEU A 52 -13.60 -8.26 -8.75
CA LEU A 52 -12.80 -7.09 -9.13
C LEU A 52 -12.31 -7.19 -10.58
N GLU A 53 -11.85 -8.37 -11.01
CA GLU A 53 -11.48 -8.64 -12.41
C GLU A 53 -12.65 -8.46 -13.39
N LYS A 54 -13.89 -8.61 -12.90
CA LYS A 54 -15.14 -8.46 -13.67
C LYS A 54 -15.81 -7.10 -13.50
N ASN A 55 -15.16 -6.14 -12.84
CA ASN A 55 -15.73 -4.83 -12.50
C ASN A 55 -17.06 -4.90 -11.71
N VAL A 56 -17.27 -5.98 -10.94
CA VAL A 56 -18.43 -6.11 -10.07
C VAL A 56 -18.08 -5.53 -8.71
N VAL A 57 -18.68 -4.39 -8.36
CA VAL A 57 -18.46 -3.74 -7.07
C VAL A 57 -19.25 -4.47 -6.00
N CYS A 58 -18.57 -5.10 -5.04
CA CYS A 58 -19.22 -5.67 -3.87
C CYS A 58 -19.83 -4.54 -3.02
N SER A 59 -21.13 -4.62 -2.72
CA SER A 59 -21.74 -3.79 -1.66
C SER A 59 -21.22 -4.30 -0.31
N LEU A 60 -20.42 -3.48 0.36
CA LEU A 60 -19.84 -3.79 1.66
C LEU A 60 -20.83 -3.64 2.83
N GLU A 61 -22.10 -3.30 2.58
CA GLU A 61 -23.11 -3.10 3.63
C GLU A 61 -23.49 -4.39 4.39
N CYS A 62 -23.13 -5.59 3.90
CA CYS A 62 -23.62 -6.87 4.47
C CYS A 62 -22.57 -7.73 5.22
N HIS A 63 -21.28 -7.38 5.26
CA HIS A 63 -20.21 -8.26 5.81
C HIS A 63 -19.20 -7.59 6.76
N GLU A 64 -19.57 -6.47 7.37
CA GLU A 64 -18.62 -5.53 7.97
C GLU A 64 -17.98 -5.97 9.31
N ASP A 65 -18.65 -6.76 10.14
CA ASP A 65 -18.54 -6.50 11.59
C ASP A 65 -17.79 -7.50 12.50
N ARG A 66 -16.91 -8.37 11.99
CA ARG A 66 -16.12 -9.22 12.92
C ARG A 66 -14.69 -9.59 12.52
N VAL A 67 -14.25 -9.23 11.32
CA VAL A 67 -12.96 -9.69 10.76
C VAL A 67 -11.79 -8.70 10.99
N ARG A 68 -12.06 -7.50 11.51
CA ARG A 68 -11.16 -6.34 11.39
C ARG A 68 -10.16 -6.08 12.53
N GLN A 69 -9.98 -6.93 13.55
CA GLN A 69 -9.24 -6.47 14.75
C GLN A 69 -7.81 -6.97 15.04
N LEU A 70 -7.23 -7.99 14.40
CA LEU A 70 -5.85 -8.40 14.77
C LEU A 70 -5.07 -8.96 13.59
N ALA A 71 -4.06 -8.23 13.07
CA ALA A 71 -3.12 -8.60 11.98
C ALA A 71 -3.75 -9.00 10.62
N THR A 72 -4.81 -9.82 10.61
CA THR A 72 -5.74 -10.10 9.51
C THR A 72 -6.31 -8.82 8.90
N ALA A 73 -6.56 -7.81 9.73
CA ALA A 73 -7.08 -6.53 9.28
C ALA A 73 -6.11 -5.85 8.30
N ASN A 74 -4.82 -5.80 8.63
CA ASN A 74 -3.85 -4.99 7.88
C ASN A 74 -3.48 -5.62 6.54
N TYR A 75 -3.29 -6.95 6.49
CA TYR A 75 -3.04 -7.61 5.20
C TYR A 75 -4.27 -7.56 4.30
N GLN A 76 -5.45 -7.91 4.84
CA GLN A 76 -6.68 -7.91 4.06
C GLN A 76 -6.96 -6.53 3.49
N GLN A 77 -6.93 -5.52 4.35
CA GLN A 77 -7.12 -4.13 3.94
C GLN A 77 -6.08 -3.74 2.89
N TRP A 78 -4.79 -4.05 3.12
CA TRP A 78 -3.75 -3.70 2.16
C TRP A 78 -3.98 -4.37 0.81
N SER A 79 -4.35 -5.65 0.79
CA SER A 79 -4.66 -6.40 -0.44
C SER A 79 -5.84 -5.83 -1.22
N GLU A 80 -6.70 -5.05 -0.56
CA GLU A 80 -7.84 -4.33 -1.15
C GLU A 80 -7.48 -2.89 -1.55
N SER A 81 -6.29 -2.41 -1.19
CA SER A 81 -5.86 -1.04 -1.43
C SER A 81 -5.31 -0.83 -2.84
N VAL A 82 -5.35 0.42 -3.30
CA VAL A 82 -4.70 0.84 -4.56
C VAL A 82 -3.19 0.59 -4.53
N HIS A 83 -2.56 0.59 -3.35
CA HIS A 83 -1.13 0.29 -3.21
C HIS A 83 -0.83 -1.16 -3.57
N ALA A 84 -1.64 -2.13 -3.14
CA ALA A 84 -1.48 -3.52 -3.56
C ALA A 84 -1.70 -3.68 -5.07
N LEU A 85 -2.74 -3.03 -5.62
CA LEU A 85 -3.02 -3.04 -7.07
C LEU A 85 -1.87 -2.44 -7.91
N LYS A 86 -1.06 -1.56 -7.32
CA LYS A 86 0.10 -0.94 -7.96
C LYS A 86 1.44 -1.59 -7.58
N GLY A 87 1.42 -2.74 -6.91
CA GLY A 87 2.63 -3.50 -6.56
C GLY A 87 3.47 -2.86 -5.45
N VAL A 88 2.90 -1.96 -4.65
CA VAL A 88 3.59 -1.38 -3.49
C VAL A 88 3.50 -2.37 -2.33
N THR A 89 4.60 -3.09 -2.12
CA THR A 89 4.77 -4.15 -1.13
C THR A 89 5.07 -3.62 0.28
N CYS A 90 5.03 -4.50 1.28
CA CYS A 90 5.08 -4.13 2.70
C CYS A 90 6.36 -3.39 3.07
N GLU A 91 7.50 -3.82 2.54
CA GLU A 91 8.83 -3.30 2.85
C GLU A 91 9.05 -1.87 2.37
N VAL A 92 8.29 -1.41 1.37
CA VAL A 92 8.36 -0.03 0.88
C VAL A 92 8.05 0.96 2.00
N CYS A 93 7.14 0.58 2.90
CA CYS A 93 6.76 1.39 4.06
C CYS A 93 7.35 0.87 5.37
N HIS A 94 7.31 -0.44 5.62
CA HIS A 94 7.70 -1.02 6.92
C HIS A 94 9.19 -1.41 7.00
N GLY A 95 9.90 -1.44 5.86
CA GLY A 95 11.27 -1.92 5.77
C GLY A 95 11.38 -3.45 5.73
N GLY A 96 12.59 -3.95 5.98
CA GLY A 96 12.90 -5.37 5.83
C GLY A 96 13.29 -5.75 4.40
N ASN A 97 13.50 -7.04 4.17
CA ASN A 97 13.89 -7.57 2.87
C ASN A 97 13.17 -8.90 2.60
N PRO A 98 12.17 -8.95 1.70
CA PRO A 98 11.47 -10.19 1.37
C PRO A 98 12.41 -11.24 0.78
N LYS A 99 13.50 -10.81 0.12
CA LYS A 99 14.43 -11.70 -0.57
C LYS A 99 15.25 -12.61 0.35
N VAL A 100 15.22 -12.36 1.65
CA VAL A 100 15.97 -13.14 2.64
C VAL A 100 15.04 -14.17 3.25
N GLU A 101 15.41 -15.44 3.16
CA GLU A 101 14.57 -16.57 3.61
C GLU A 101 14.49 -16.67 5.14
N ASP A 102 15.57 -16.31 5.84
CA ASP A 102 15.61 -16.39 7.29
C ASP A 102 14.95 -15.16 7.94
N LYS A 103 14.17 -15.41 9.00
CA LYS A 103 13.41 -14.38 9.70
C LYS A 103 14.30 -13.23 10.20
N ALA A 104 15.48 -13.55 10.75
CA ALA A 104 16.34 -12.54 11.36
C ALA A 104 16.91 -11.59 10.30
N GLY A 105 17.32 -12.12 9.15
CA GLY A 105 17.80 -11.36 8.01
C GLY A 105 16.68 -10.57 7.32
N ALA A 106 15.51 -11.19 7.10
CA ALA A 106 14.35 -10.53 6.50
C ALA A 106 13.85 -9.34 7.33
N HIS A 107 13.95 -9.43 8.66
CA HIS A 107 13.49 -8.39 9.60
C HIS A 107 14.62 -7.54 10.16
N LYS A 108 15.87 -7.68 9.70
CA LYS A 108 17.04 -6.97 10.24
C LYS A 108 16.87 -5.45 10.32
N ASN A 109 16.19 -4.87 9.34
CA ASN A 109 15.93 -3.42 9.25
C ASN A 109 14.45 -3.07 9.53
N MET A 110 13.67 -4.02 10.05
CA MET A 110 12.30 -3.75 10.50
C MET A 110 12.33 -3.40 11.98
N VAL A 111 11.96 -2.16 12.28
CA VAL A 111 11.84 -1.66 13.65
C VAL A 111 10.37 -1.45 13.99
N GLN A 112 10.06 -1.44 15.29
CA GLN A 112 8.68 -1.28 15.75
C GLN A 112 8.13 0.10 15.33
N ARG A 113 6.82 0.20 15.10
CA ARG A 113 6.19 1.49 14.71
C ARG A 113 6.39 2.63 15.72
N THR A 114 6.68 2.29 16.97
CA THR A 114 6.91 3.22 18.08
C THR A 114 8.35 3.71 18.14
N ASP A 115 9.24 3.08 17.37
CA ASP A 115 10.63 3.49 17.22
C ASP A 115 10.69 4.74 16.32
N THR A 116 11.43 5.76 16.73
CA THR A 116 11.58 7.03 16.00
C THR A 116 12.29 6.85 14.65
N GLU A 117 13.06 5.78 14.49
CA GLU A 117 13.73 5.45 13.23
C GLU A 117 12.82 4.67 12.26
N SER A 118 11.63 4.25 12.71
CA SER A 118 10.69 3.54 11.85
C SER A 118 10.23 4.45 10.71
N PRO A 119 10.20 3.98 9.45
CA PRO A 119 9.64 4.78 8.36
C PRO A 119 8.14 5.02 8.53
N VAL A 120 7.46 4.18 9.33
CA VAL A 120 6.06 4.36 9.73
C VAL A 120 5.89 5.00 11.10
N TYR A 121 6.99 5.50 11.70
CA TYR A 121 6.88 6.37 12.86
C TYR A 121 6.11 7.62 12.48
N TYR A 122 5.27 8.10 13.39
CA TYR A 122 4.25 9.10 13.07
C TYR A 122 4.79 10.37 12.39
N THR A 123 5.96 10.87 12.81
CA THR A 123 6.59 12.07 12.24
C THR A 123 7.36 11.78 10.93
N ASN A 124 7.65 10.51 10.64
CA ASN A 124 8.33 10.06 9.41
C ASN A 124 7.35 9.67 8.31
N VAL A 125 6.08 9.39 8.65
CA VAL A 125 5.03 9.03 7.69
C VAL A 125 4.99 9.98 6.49
N PRO A 126 5.02 11.32 6.63
CA PRO A 126 5.00 12.21 5.47
C PRO A 126 6.16 11.96 4.51
N ASP A 127 7.36 11.72 5.03
CA ASP A 127 8.54 11.47 4.22
C ASP A 127 8.45 10.10 3.53
N THR A 128 7.85 9.09 4.18
CA THR A 128 7.55 7.78 3.57
C THR A 128 6.54 7.90 2.42
N CYS A 129 5.45 8.65 2.61
CA CYS A 129 4.45 8.88 1.57
C CYS A 129 5.02 9.70 0.40
N GLY A 130 5.81 10.73 0.72
CA GLY A 130 6.41 11.66 -0.24
C GLY A 130 7.42 11.04 -1.20
N LYS A 131 7.87 9.80 -0.96
CA LYS A 131 8.69 9.03 -1.92
C LYS A 131 7.97 8.79 -3.25
N CYS A 132 6.65 8.70 -3.21
CA CYS A 132 5.80 8.49 -4.40
C CYS A 132 4.77 9.63 -4.58
N HIS A 133 4.23 10.17 -3.49
CA HIS A 133 3.27 11.28 -3.47
C HIS A 133 3.98 12.62 -3.29
N ALA A 134 4.85 12.96 -4.23
CA ALA A 134 5.74 14.12 -4.10
C ALA A 134 4.96 15.46 -4.12
N GLU A 135 3.95 15.57 -4.97
CA GLU A 135 3.11 16.77 -5.09
C GLU A 135 2.27 16.98 -3.84
N GLU A 136 1.60 15.93 -3.34
CA GLU A 136 0.83 16.03 -2.09
C GLU A 136 1.73 16.33 -0.90
N MET A 137 2.95 15.79 -0.87
CA MET A 137 3.94 16.11 0.15
C MET A 137 4.37 17.58 0.09
N GLU A 138 4.57 18.13 -1.11
CA GLU A 138 4.87 19.56 -1.28
C GLU A 138 3.74 20.44 -0.72
N HIS A 139 2.49 20.13 -1.07
CA HIS A 139 1.34 20.83 -0.51
C HIS A 139 1.24 20.66 1.01
N PHE A 140 1.45 19.45 1.52
CA PHE A 140 1.37 19.16 2.95
C PHE A 140 2.44 19.94 3.74
N LYS A 141 3.67 20.07 3.22
CA LYS A 141 4.75 20.88 3.81
C LYS A 141 4.36 22.34 4.06
N ASN A 142 3.48 22.89 3.24
CA ASN A 142 2.99 24.25 3.36
C ASN A 142 1.82 24.42 4.36
N THR A 143 1.42 23.36 5.06
CA THR A 143 0.32 23.38 6.04
C THR A 143 0.82 23.57 7.48
N MET A 144 -0.04 24.11 8.34
CA MET A 144 0.20 24.17 9.78
C MET A 144 0.35 22.77 10.41
N HIS A 145 -0.34 21.76 9.85
CA HIS A 145 -0.20 20.38 10.31
C HIS A 145 1.24 19.88 10.16
N TYR A 146 1.87 20.09 9.01
CA TYR A 146 3.26 19.67 8.83
C TYR A 146 4.23 20.45 9.72
N GLN A 147 4.05 21.79 9.81
CA GLN A 147 4.91 22.64 10.64
C GLN A 147 4.88 22.21 12.11
N ARG A 148 3.69 21.98 12.68
CA ARG A 148 3.53 21.53 14.07
C ARG A 148 3.93 20.06 14.26
N LEU A 149 3.72 19.21 13.26
CA LEU A 149 4.17 17.82 13.29
C LEU A 149 5.71 17.76 13.41
N LYS A 150 6.44 18.58 12.65
CA LYS A 150 7.91 18.60 12.69
C LYS A 150 8.47 19.37 13.90
N ALA A 151 7.84 20.45 14.32
CA ALA A 151 8.32 21.25 15.46
C ALA A 151 7.95 20.66 16.82
N GLU A 152 6.74 20.14 16.98
CA GLU A 152 6.18 19.75 18.28
C GLU A 152 5.93 18.24 18.39
N SER A 153 6.13 17.47 17.32
CA SER A 153 5.67 16.07 17.23
C SER A 153 4.19 15.92 17.56
N ARG A 154 3.40 16.98 17.32
CA ARG A 154 2.00 17.12 17.70
C ARG A 154 1.21 17.83 16.60
N ALA A 155 0.73 17.04 15.64
CA ALA A 155 -0.29 17.42 14.67
C ALA A 155 -0.55 16.24 13.73
N PRO A 156 -1.74 16.13 13.10
CA PRO A 156 -2.06 15.11 12.11
C PRO A 156 -0.95 14.85 11.08
N SER A 157 -0.70 13.58 10.78
CA SER A 157 0.12 13.17 9.63
C SER A 157 -0.78 12.59 8.53
N CYS A 158 -0.19 12.16 7.41
CA CYS A 158 -0.93 11.60 6.28
C CYS A 158 -1.89 10.48 6.74
N VAL A 159 -1.42 9.60 7.63
CA VAL A 159 -2.20 8.44 8.10
C VAL A 159 -3.29 8.78 9.12
N THR A 160 -3.31 10.00 9.65
CA THR A 160 -4.42 10.48 10.48
C THR A 160 -5.70 10.60 9.66
N CYS A 161 -5.60 11.10 8.43
CA CYS A 161 -6.74 11.23 7.51
C CYS A 161 -6.82 10.09 6.48
N HIS A 162 -5.68 9.54 6.04
CA HIS A 162 -5.60 8.45 5.05
C HIS A 162 -5.23 7.15 5.75
N ARG A 163 -6.23 6.35 6.13
CA ARG A 163 -6.01 5.15 6.95
C ARG A 163 -4.95 4.23 6.33
N PRO A 164 -3.89 3.87 7.07
CA PRO A 164 -2.86 2.99 6.53
C PRO A 164 -3.49 1.64 6.23
N HIS A 165 -2.98 0.99 5.19
CA HIS A 165 -3.48 -0.29 4.68
C HIS A 165 -4.87 -0.25 4.07
N THR A 166 -5.71 0.79 4.19
CA THR A 166 -7.06 0.79 3.59
C THR A 166 -7.17 1.76 2.41
N PHE A 167 -8.23 1.66 1.60
CA PHE A 167 -8.53 2.65 0.56
C PHE A 167 -9.34 3.86 1.08
N LYS A 168 -9.70 3.92 2.37
CA LYS A 168 -10.60 4.96 2.87
C LYS A 168 -9.88 6.30 2.96
N VAL A 169 -10.15 7.16 1.98
CA VAL A 169 -9.96 8.60 2.05
C VAL A 169 -11.20 9.21 2.68
N LEU A 170 -11.03 9.98 3.75
CA LEU A 170 -12.14 10.64 4.42
C LEU A 170 -12.77 11.69 3.50
N LYS A 171 -14.10 11.69 3.42
CA LYS A 171 -14.86 12.75 2.76
C LYS A 171 -14.73 14.05 3.55
N ALA A 172 -14.94 15.19 2.89
CA ALA A 172 -14.91 16.50 3.53
C ALA A 172 -15.84 16.58 4.77
N SER A 173 -17.03 15.96 4.71
CA SER A 173 -17.97 15.89 5.84
C SER A 173 -17.48 15.02 7.01
N GLU A 174 -16.72 13.97 6.72
CA GLU A 174 -16.09 13.12 7.75
C GLU A 174 -14.88 13.82 8.38
N MET A 175 -14.19 14.67 7.61
CA MET A 175 -13.04 15.44 8.07
C MET A 175 -13.42 16.50 9.10
N THR A 176 -14.58 17.16 8.94
CA THR A 176 -15.09 18.15 9.92
C THR A 176 -15.24 17.55 11.32
N ALA A 177 -15.66 16.28 11.42
CA ALA A 177 -15.78 15.59 12.70
C ALA A 177 -14.43 15.21 13.33
N LEU A 178 -13.34 15.11 12.55
CA LEU A 178 -12.01 14.92 13.10
C LEU A 178 -11.38 16.22 13.62
N CYS A 179 -11.76 17.37 13.07
CA CYS A 179 -11.22 18.65 13.49
C CYS A 179 -11.52 18.98 14.95
N SER A 180 -12.58 18.40 15.53
CA SER A 180 -12.92 18.56 16.96
C SER A 180 -12.13 17.63 17.90
N VAL A 181 -11.34 16.71 17.35
CA VAL A 181 -10.56 15.70 18.09
C VAL A 181 -9.08 16.09 18.22
N CYS A 182 -8.62 17.09 17.45
CA CYS A 182 -7.26 17.63 17.48
C CYS A 182 -7.24 19.03 18.10
#